data_AF-A0A7J4M679-F1
#
_entry.id   AF-A0A7J4M679-F1
#
_cell.length_a   1.000
_cell.length_b   1.000
_cell.length_c   1.000
_cell.angle_alpha   90.00
_cell.angle_beta   90.00
_cell.angle_gamma   90.00
#
_symmetry.space_group_name_H-M   'P 1'
#
loop_
_entity.id
_entity.type
_entity.pdbx_description
1 polymer ?
#
loop_
_entity_poly.entity_id
_entity_poly.type
_entity_poly.pdbx_seq_one_letter_code
_entity_poly.pdbx_strand_id
1 'polypeptide(L)'
;MLLAGDVIPPPNSNTNSGGGGGGGGGSDGGSKGAGTTIIPPTAPPAPPACVEDWICQEWTACVDGTQTRFCGDRNNCGTSESKPETEQVCTATIAAAEQQPTPGFFAGITGAVIGPNGAPTALGFLLLLTLILALYFLMKTFRKGKVEGKKGRMGKRARMGKRGRR
;
A
#
# COMPACT_ATOMS: atom_id res chain seq x y z
N MET A 1 16.67 -16.06 -8.09
CA MET A 1 17.86 -15.61 -8.85
C MET A 1 17.58 -14.18 -9.26
N LEU A 2 18.37 -13.27 -8.66
CA LEU A 2 18.69 -11.88 -9.02
C LEU A 2 17.61 -10.92 -9.58
N LEU A 3 17.52 -9.83 -8.82
CA LEU A 3 16.80 -8.57 -9.00
C LEU A 3 17.49 -7.63 -10.00
N ALA A 4 16.78 -6.51 -10.22
CA ALA A 4 17.26 -5.15 -10.47
C ALA A 4 17.10 -4.66 -11.91
N GLY A 5 16.10 -3.79 -12.07
CA GLY A 5 15.90 -2.96 -13.24
C GLY A 5 17.01 -1.93 -13.39
N ASP A 6 17.19 -1.56 -14.66
CA ASP A 6 18.27 -0.75 -15.19
C ASP A 6 18.35 0.64 -14.56
N VAL A 7 19.44 0.88 -13.82
CA VAL A 7 19.94 2.21 -13.50
C VAL A 7 20.71 2.69 -14.73
N ILE A 8 20.18 3.68 -15.44
CA ILE A 8 20.88 4.39 -16.53
C ILE A 8 22.01 5.21 -15.88
N PRO A 9 23.29 4.94 -16.16
CA PRO A 9 24.40 5.74 -15.64
C PRO A 9 24.49 7.10 -16.37
N PRO A 10 25.05 8.15 -15.74
CA PRO A 10 25.30 9.43 -16.40
C PRO A 10 26.36 9.29 -17.51
N PRO A 11 26.33 10.16 -18.54
CA PRO A 11 27.34 10.16 -19.59
C PRO A 11 28.72 10.51 -19.01
N ASN A 12 29.67 9.62 -19.25
CA ASN A 12 31.07 9.69 -18.85
C ASN A 12 31.88 10.55 -19.83
N SER A 13 32.14 11.81 -19.51
CA SER A 13 33.14 12.60 -20.25
C SER A 13 34.54 12.39 -19.66
N ASN A 14 35.19 11.31 -20.06
CA ASN A 14 36.63 11.15 -19.93
C ASN A 14 37.30 11.86 -21.11
N THR A 15 37.76 13.10 -20.91
CA THR A 15 38.68 13.77 -21.85
C THR A 15 40.00 14.04 -21.15
N ASN A 16 40.95 13.15 -21.43
CA ASN A 16 42.37 13.33 -21.19
C ASN A 16 42.88 14.41 -22.16
N SER A 17 43.44 15.51 -21.66
CA SER A 17 44.21 16.48 -22.46
C SER A 17 45.21 17.20 -21.56
N GLY A 18 46.49 17.01 -21.87
CA GLY A 18 47.63 17.57 -21.15
C GLY A 18 48.04 18.97 -21.61
N GLY A 19 49.11 19.45 -20.96
CA GLY A 19 49.81 20.72 -21.20
C GLY A 19 49.64 21.67 -20.01
N GLY A 20 50.65 22.18 -19.30
CA GLY A 20 52.07 22.35 -19.58
C GLY A 20 52.44 23.85 -19.53
N GLY A 21 53.08 24.29 -18.43
CA GLY A 21 54.08 25.38 -18.42
C GLY A 21 53.68 26.85 -18.13
N GLY A 22 54.27 27.42 -17.07
CA GLY A 22 55.21 28.55 -17.19
C GLY A 22 54.80 29.99 -16.81
N GLY A 23 55.64 30.63 -15.97
CA GLY A 23 56.07 32.04 -16.16
C GLY A 23 55.47 33.12 -15.25
N GLY A 24 56.32 33.78 -14.44
CA GLY A 24 55.98 34.90 -13.56
C GLY A 24 56.08 36.30 -14.19
N GLY A 25 55.94 37.33 -13.37
CA GLY A 25 56.23 38.74 -13.73
C GLY A 25 55.69 39.73 -12.69
N GLY A 26 56.58 40.30 -11.88
CA GLY A 26 56.27 41.44 -11.03
C GLY A 26 56.31 42.76 -11.81
N SER A 27 55.65 43.78 -11.31
CA SER A 27 55.78 45.16 -11.80
C SER A 27 55.55 46.13 -10.65
N ASP A 28 56.65 46.61 -10.07
CA ASP A 28 56.69 47.82 -9.27
C ASP A 28 56.61 49.04 -10.21
N GLY A 29 55.67 49.95 -9.93
CA GLY A 29 55.45 51.15 -10.72
C GLY A 29 54.92 52.29 -9.88
N GLY A 30 55.79 52.91 -9.08
CA GLY A 30 55.49 54.16 -8.38
C GLY A 30 55.38 55.33 -9.36
N SER A 31 54.33 56.14 -9.25
CA SER A 31 54.21 57.44 -9.92
C SER A 31 53.89 58.52 -8.90
N LYS A 32 54.84 59.46 -8.74
CA LYS A 32 54.68 60.71 -8.00
C LYS A 32 53.83 61.67 -8.83
N GLY A 33 52.77 62.20 -8.21
CA GLY A 33 52.20 63.54 -8.43
C GLY A 33 51.80 63.95 -9.86
N ALA A 34 50.49 63.92 -10.15
CA ALA A 34 49.77 65.01 -10.80
C ALA A 34 48.27 64.80 -10.58
N GLY A 35 47.60 65.76 -9.94
CA GLY A 35 46.16 65.75 -9.75
C GLY A 35 45.44 65.81 -11.09
N THR A 36 45.07 64.64 -11.59
CA THR A 36 44.16 64.44 -12.73
C THR A 36 43.19 63.39 -12.28
N THR A 37 41.89 63.63 -12.41
CA THR A 37 40.84 62.64 -12.10
C THR A 37 40.93 61.51 -13.11
N ILE A 38 41.86 60.58 -12.89
CA ILE A 38 41.92 59.29 -13.58
C ILE A 38 40.73 58.47 -13.12
N ILE A 39 39.66 58.49 -13.92
CA ILE A 39 38.66 57.44 -13.90
C ILE A 39 39.47 56.15 -14.14
N PRO A 40 39.54 55.20 -13.19
CA PRO A 40 40.19 53.92 -13.45
C PRO A 40 39.56 53.32 -14.70
N PRO A 41 40.32 52.64 -15.59
CA PRO A 41 39.73 51.96 -16.73
C PRO A 41 38.64 51.03 -16.18
N THR A 42 37.39 51.41 -16.41
CA THR A 42 36.23 50.72 -15.90
C THR A 42 36.29 49.33 -16.52
N ALA A 43 36.65 48.32 -15.72
CA ALA A 43 36.62 46.94 -16.16
C ALA A 43 35.23 46.69 -16.78
N PRO A 44 35.16 46.02 -17.95
CA PRO A 44 33.87 45.72 -18.56
C PRO A 44 32.98 45.05 -17.51
N PRO A 45 31.69 45.43 -17.42
CA PRO A 45 30.79 44.85 -16.43
C PRO A 45 30.83 43.34 -16.60
N ALA A 46 31.15 42.64 -15.50
CA ALA A 46 31.12 41.18 -15.49
C ALA A 46 29.74 40.73 -15.97
N PRO A 47 29.65 39.63 -16.74
CA PRO A 47 28.36 39.09 -17.12
C PRO A 47 27.52 38.85 -15.85
N PRO A 48 26.20 39.06 -15.90
CA PRO A 48 25.34 38.81 -14.74
C PRO A 48 25.56 37.36 -14.29
N ALA A 49 25.81 37.18 -12.99
CA ALA A 49 25.93 35.85 -12.41
C ALA A 49 24.61 35.09 -12.64
N CYS A 50 24.71 33.82 -13.03
CA CYS A 50 23.53 32.98 -13.14
C CYS A 50 22.97 32.74 -11.74
N VAL A 51 21.71 33.07 -11.53
CA VAL A 51 21.04 32.82 -10.25
C VAL A 51 20.33 31.49 -10.37
N GLU A 52 20.72 30.54 -9.53
CA GLU A 52 20.10 29.21 -9.47
C GLU A 52 18.62 29.33 -9.04
N ASP A 53 17.73 28.62 -9.75
CA ASP A 53 16.31 28.49 -9.37
C ASP A 53 15.97 27.00 -9.36
N TRP A 54 15.81 26.42 -8.16
CA TRP A 54 15.64 24.99 -7.99
C TRP A 54 14.16 24.62 -7.83
N ILE A 55 13.68 23.72 -8.70
CA ILE A 55 12.35 23.12 -8.59
C ILE A 55 12.53 21.68 -8.11
N CYS A 56 12.02 21.40 -6.91
CA CYS A 56 12.03 20.06 -6.32
C CYS A 56 10.66 19.39 -6.44
N GLN A 57 10.67 18.10 -6.76
CA GLN A 57 9.49 17.24 -6.65
C GLN A 57 9.19 16.89 -5.19
N GLU A 58 8.03 16.26 -4.98
CA GLU A 58 7.67 15.71 -3.68
C GLU A 58 8.64 14.61 -3.26
N TRP A 59 8.79 14.42 -1.95
CA TRP A 59 9.58 13.32 -1.42
C TRP A 59 8.97 11.97 -1.79
N THR A 60 9.82 10.99 -2.10
CA THR A 60 9.40 9.59 -2.24
C THR A 60 8.85 9.07 -0.92
N ALA A 61 8.16 7.92 -0.98
CA ALA A 61 7.82 7.19 0.23
C ALA A 61 9.09 6.92 1.07
N CYS A 62 8.91 6.94 2.39
CA CYS A 62 9.96 6.55 3.32
C CYS A 62 10.19 5.04 3.21
N VAL A 63 11.33 4.63 2.64
CA VAL A 63 11.73 3.23 2.49
C VAL A 63 13.01 3.03 3.29
N ASP A 64 13.02 2.03 4.17
CA ASP A 64 14.19 1.71 5.02
C ASP A 64 14.75 2.89 5.83
N GLY A 65 13.88 3.85 6.17
CA GLY A 65 14.25 5.05 6.95
C GLY A 65 14.81 6.19 6.11
N THR A 66 14.79 6.08 4.79
CA THR A 66 15.28 7.11 3.86
C THR A 66 14.21 7.47 2.83
N GLN A 67 14.13 8.75 2.50
CA GLN A 67 13.35 9.25 1.37
C GLN A 67 14.21 10.15 0.49
N THR A 68 13.89 10.16 -0.80
CA THR A 68 14.63 10.92 -1.81
C THR A 68 13.69 11.85 -2.55
N ARG A 69 14.22 12.91 -3.15
CA ARG A 69 13.47 13.77 -4.07
C ARG A 69 14.37 14.24 -5.20
N PHE A 70 13.77 14.55 -6.34
CA PHE A 70 14.48 15.12 -7.47
C PHE A 70 14.37 16.65 -7.44
N CYS A 71 15.50 17.35 -7.58
CA CYS A 71 15.56 18.80 -7.76
C CYS A 71 16.26 19.13 -9.09
N GLY A 72 15.56 19.85 -9.97
CA GLY A 72 16.08 20.33 -11.24
C GLY A 72 16.36 21.83 -11.20
N ASP A 73 17.47 22.24 -11.81
CA ASP A 73 17.81 23.66 -12.01
C ASP A 73 17.01 24.20 -13.20
N ARG A 74 16.09 25.12 -12.92
CA ARG A 74 15.19 25.72 -13.91
C ARG A 74 15.93 26.67 -14.84
N ASN A 75 16.95 27.36 -14.33
CA ASN A 75 17.73 28.33 -15.09
C ASN A 75 18.93 27.68 -15.79
N ASN A 76 19.18 26.39 -15.52
CA ASN A 76 20.21 25.59 -16.14
C ASN A 76 21.61 26.26 -16.04
N CYS A 77 21.84 26.90 -14.89
CA CYS A 77 23.09 27.55 -14.50
C CYS A 77 24.25 26.55 -14.44
N GLY A 78 23.96 25.28 -14.14
CA GLY A 78 24.97 24.21 -14.10
C GLY A 78 25.87 24.26 -12.87
N THR A 79 25.54 25.12 -11.92
CA THR A 79 26.15 25.19 -10.59
C THR A 79 25.27 24.44 -9.58
N SER A 80 25.81 24.14 -8.40
CA SER A 80 25.08 23.42 -7.34
C SER A 80 25.25 24.07 -5.96
N GLU A 81 25.53 25.36 -5.92
CA GLU A 81 25.86 26.07 -4.67
C GLU A 81 24.64 26.23 -3.76
N SER A 82 23.46 26.43 -4.35
CA SER A 82 22.18 26.59 -3.64
C SER A 82 21.25 25.38 -3.83
N LYS A 83 21.78 24.26 -4.34
CA LYS A 83 21.00 23.05 -4.57
C LYS A 83 20.42 22.52 -3.24
N PRO A 84 19.09 22.36 -3.14
CA PRO A 84 18.47 21.77 -1.96
C PRO A 84 18.86 20.30 -1.77
N GLU A 85 18.78 19.81 -0.54
CA GLU A 85 19.04 18.41 -0.21
C GLU A 85 18.06 17.49 -0.95
N THR A 86 18.57 16.36 -1.44
CA THR A 86 17.82 15.39 -2.28
C THR A 86 17.58 14.05 -1.59
N GLU A 87 18.12 13.86 -0.39
CA GLU A 87 17.98 12.65 0.43
C GLU A 87 17.82 13.07 1.89
N GLN A 88 16.86 12.51 2.61
CA GLN A 88 16.73 12.77 4.04
C GLN A 88 16.27 11.53 4.81
N VAL A 89 16.66 11.48 6.09
CA VAL A 89 16.19 10.45 7.01
C VAL A 89 14.73 10.71 7.36
N CYS A 90 13.92 9.67 7.31
CA CYS A 90 12.52 9.71 7.66
C CYS A 90 12.18 8.57 8.60
N THR A 91 11.24 8.81 9.51
CA THR A 91 10.58 7.72 10.22
C THR A 91 9.39 7.31 9.38
N ALA A 92 9.40 6.09 8.86
CA ALA A 92 8.19 5.46 8.36
C ALA A 92 7.24 5.33 9.54
N THR A 93 6.48 6.39 9.79
CA THR A 93 5.32 6.30 10.63
C THR A 93 4.47 5.32 9.88
N ILE A 94 4.37 4.10 10.40
CA ILE A 94 3.21 3.26 10.14
C ILE A 94 2.06 4.06 10.74
N ALA A 95 1.69 5.16 10.08
CA ALA A 95 0.39 5.76 10.17
C ALA A 95 -0.47 4.55 9.96
N ALA A 96 -1.15 4.19 11.05
CA ALA A 96 -1.88 2.97 11.17
C ALA A 96 -2.45 2.68 9.79
N ALA A 97 -2.21 1.47 9.28
CA ALA A 97 -3.40 0.81 8.80
C ALA A 97 -4.38 0.99 9.97
N GLU A 98 -5.19 2.05 9.91
CA GLU A 98 -6.56 1.93 10.30
C GLU A 98 -6.98 0.75 9.43
N GLN A 99 -6.76 -0.44 9.98
CA GLN A 99 -7.77 -1.45 9.99
C GLN A 99 -9.01 -0.69 10.45
N GLN A 100 -9.65 -0.02 9.49
CA GLN A 100 -11.07 -0.08 9.39
C GLN A 100 -11.33 -1.56 9.67
N PRO A 101 -11.99 -1.90 10.80
CA PRO A 101 -12.40 -3.26 11.05
C PRO A 101 -13.30 -3.60 9.87
N THR A 102 -12.73 -4.11 8.79
CA THR A 102 -13.48 -4.61 7.66
C THR A 102 -14.33 -5.69 8.28
N PRO A 103 -15.66 -5.57 8.28
CA PRO A 103 -16.53 -6.59 8.84
C PRO A 103 -16.10 -7.92 8.24
N GLY A 104 -15.62 -8.77 9.13
CA GLY A 104 -14.61 -9.77 8.82
C GLY A 104 -15.06 -10.77 7.77
N PHE A 105 -14.13 -11.11 6.89
CA PHE A 105 -14.21 -12.36 6.13
C PHE A 105 -14.08 -13.60 7.06
N PHE A 106 -13.55 -13.41 8.28
CA PHE A 106 -13.54 -14.45 9.33
C PHE A 106 -14.77 -14.42 10.26
N ALA A 107 -15.70 -13.46 10.09
CA ALA A 107 -16.97 -13.46 10.83
C ALA A 107 -17.94 -14.59 10.39
N GLY A 108 -17.53 -15.42 9.43
CA GLY A 108 -18.30 -16.58 8.95
C GLY A 108 -18.02 -17.90 9.68
N ILE A 109 -17.04 -17.97 10.60
CA ILE A 109 -16.68 -19.26 11.24
C ILE A 109 -17.08 -19.35 12.72
N THR A 110 -17.39 -18.24 13.37
CA THR A 110 -17.94 -18.25 14.74
C THR A 110 -19.43 -17.92 14.72
N GLY A 111 -20.27 -18.95 14.66
CA GLY A 111 -21.64 -18.92 15.20
C GLY A 111 -22.63 -17.99 14.50
N ALA A 112 -23.44 -18.56 13.62
CA ALA A 112 -24.51 -17.92 12.85
C ALA A 112 -25.71 -17.38 13.69
N VAL A 113 -25.53 -16.48 14.66
CA VAL A 113 -26.69 -15.97 15.43
C VAL A 113 -26.68 -14.53 15.94
N ILE A 114 -25.67 -13.69 15.65
CA ILE A 114 -25.69 -12.29 16.12
C ILE A 114 -25.56 -11.36 14.90
N GLY A 115 -26.71 -10.81 14.48
CA GLY A 115 -26.76 -9.80 13.42
C GLY A 115 -26.13 -8.47 13.86
N PRO A 116 -25.80 -7.58 12.90
CA PRO A 116 -24.91 -6.43 13.12
C PRO A 116 -25.47 -5.30 13.99
N ASN A 117 -26.64 -5.46 14.60
CA ASN A 117 -27.17 -4.53 15.58
C ASN A 117 -27.70 -5.38 16.73
N GLY A 118 -27.18 -5.19 17.94
CA GLY A 118 -27.46 -5.98 19.15
C GLY A 118 -28.91 -5.97 19.66
N ALA A 119 -29.90 -5.83 18.79
CA ALA A 119 -31.27 -6.23 19.04
C ALA A 119 -31.41 -7.72 18.66
N PRO A 120 -31.99 -8.59 19.52
CA PRO A 120 -32.41 -9.91 19.09
C PRO A 120 -33.42 -9.71 17.96
N THR A 121 -33.00 -9.93 16.71
CA THR A 121 -33.92 -9.84 15.59
C THR A 121 -34.96 -10.92 15.82
N ALA A 122 -36.20 -10.51 16.13
CA ALA A 122 -37.31 -11.41 16.38
C ALA A 122 -37.44 -12.46 15.26
N LEU A 123 -37.04 -12.10 14.04
CA LEU A 123 -36.94 -12.98 12.89
C LEU A 123 -36.03 -14.20 13.11
N GLY A 124 -34.88 -14.06 13.77
CA GLY A 124 -33.97 -15.19 14.03
C GLY A 124 -34.59 -16.22 14.99
N PHE A 125 -35.18 -15.75 16.09
CA PHE A 125 -35.91 -16.62 17.01
C PHE A 125 -37.17 -17.21 16.37
N LEU A 126 -37.90 -16.45 15.55
CA LEU A 126 -39.06 -16.95 14.80
C LEU A 126 -38.65 -18.03 13.77
N LEU A 127 -37.54 -17.83 13.05
CA LEU A 127 -37.00 -18.84 12.13
C LEU A 127 -36.50 -20.08 12.88
N LEU A 128 -35.85 -19.91 14.04
CA LEU A 128 -35.41 -21.04 14.87
C LEU A 128 -36.61 -21.83 15.43
N LEU A 129 -37.62 -21.15 15.97
CA LEU A 129 -38.83 -21.78 16.53
C LEU A 129 -39.64 -22.51 15.45
N THR A 130 -39.78 -21.93 14.26
CA THR A 130 -40.47 -22.57 13.13
C THR A 130 -39.72 -23.82 12.65
N LEU A 131 -38.38 -23.78 12.59
CA LEU A 131 -37.55 -24.94 12.20
C LEU A 131 -37.62 -26.06 13.26
N ILE A 132 -37.55 -25.72 14.55
CA ILE A 132 -37.69 -26.68 15.66
C ILE A 132 -39.09 -27.33 15.65
N LEU A 133 -40.15 -26.55 15.46
CA LEU A 133 -41.52 -27.09 15.36
C LEU A 133 -41.66 -27.99 14.13
N ALA A 134 -41.15 -27.59 12.97
CA ALA A 134 -41.17 -28.40 11.76
C ALA A 134 -40.43 -29.74 11.95
N LEU A 135 -39.24 -29.74 12.54
CA LEU A 135 -38.49 -30.95 12.87
C LEU A 135 -39.22 -31.81 13.92
N TYR A 136 -39.84 -31.20 14.93
CA TYR A 136 -40.65 -31.92 15.91
C TYR A 136 -41.86 -32.60 15.24
N PHE A 137 -42.57 -31.91 14.34
CA PHE A 137 -43.69 -32.47 13.59
C PHE A 137 -43.23 -33.55 12.60
N LEU A 138 -42.11 -33.37 11.91
CA LEU A 138 -41.49 -34.40 11.08
C LEU A 138 -41.15 -35.62 11.93
N MET A 139 -40.43 -35.45 13.03
CA MET A 139 -40.09 -36.55 13.94
C MET A 139 -41.35 -37.21 14.53
N LYS A 140 -42.42 -36.46 14.82
CA LYS A 140 -43.69 -36.99 15.32
C LYS A 140 -44.47 -37.75 14.24
N THR A 141 -44.46 -37.28 13.00
CA THR A 141 -45.09 -37.95 11.86
C THR A 141 -44.32 -39.23 11.49
N PHE A 142 -42.99 -39.20 11.51
CA PHE A 142 -42.15 -40.39 11.36
C PHE A 142 -42.31 -41.38 12.53
N ARG A 143 -42.45 -40.90 13.77
CA ARG A 143 -42.74 -41.75 14.94
C ARG A 143 -44.13 -42.38 14.85
N LYS A 144 -45.12 -41.70 14.26
CA LYS A 144 -46.45 -42.26 13.99
C LYS A 144 -46.41 -43.28 12.84
N GLY A 145 -45.71 -42.99 11.74
CA GLY A 145 -45.56 -43.91 10.61
C GLY A 145 -44.82 -45.20 10.97
N LYS A 146 -43.94 -45.18 11.98
CA LYS A 146 -43.26 -46.40 12.47
C LYS A 146 -44.14 -47.31 13.33
N VAL A 147 -45.30 -46.83 13.80
CA VAL A 147 -46.23 -47.61 14.64
C VAL A 147 -47.21 -48.43 13.79
N GLU A 148 -47.59 -47.98 12.60
CA GLU A 148 -48.53 -48.71 11.73
C GLU A 148 -47.87 -49.86 10.94
N GLY A 149 -46.54 -49.87 10.80
CA GLY A 149 -45.82 -50.90 10.03
C GLY A 149 -45.58 -52.25 10.74
N LYS A 150 -45.99 -52.44 12.01
CA LYS A 150 -45.69 -53.66 12.79
C LYS A 150 -46.88 -54.58 13.12
N LYS A 151 -48.12 -54.25 12.71
CA LYS A 151 -49.30 -55.13 12.96
C LYS A 151 -49.59 -56.17 11.86
N GLY A 152 -48.78 -56.25 10.81
CA GLY A 152 -49.09 -57.05 9.60
C GLY A 152 -48.57 -58.48 9.54
N ARG A 153 -47.84 -59.01 10.54
CA ARG A 153 -47.17 -60.32 10.37
C ARG A 153 -47.11 -61.15 11.64
N MET A 154 -48.22 -61.79 12.01
CA MET A 154 -48.28 -63.18 12.52
C MET A 154 -49.66 -63.47 13.12
N GLY A 155 -50.50 -64.18 12.36
CA GLY A 155 -51.80 -64.61 12.84
C GLY A 155 -52.67 -65.31 11.81
N LYS A 156 -52.08 -66.14 10.91
CA LYS A 156 -52.86 -67.03 10.03
C LYS A 156 -52.18 -68.39 9.89
N ARG A 157 -52.23 -69.20 10.95
CA ARG A 157 -52.27 -70.66 10.82
C ARG A 157 -53.65 -71.09 11.30
N ALA A 158 -54.64 -70.92 10.43
CA ALA A 158 -55.98 -71.43 10.64
C ALA A 158 -55.95 -72.95 10.54
N ARG A 159 -56.12 -73.60 11.70
CA ARG A 159 -56.67 -74.96 11.79
C ARG A 159 -58.12 -74.95 11.27
N MET A 160 -58.58 -76.14 10.89
CA MET A 160 -59.97 -76.56 10.68
C MET A 160 -60.55 -76.41 9.28
N GLY A 161 -60.18 -77.37 8.41
CA GLY A 161 -61.16 -78.01 7.54
C GLY A 161 -61.93 -79.07 8.34
N LYS A 162 -63.15 -78.75 8.77
CA LYS A 162 -64.16 -79.73 9.20
C LYS A 162 -65.36 -79.66 8.24
N ARG A 163 -65.61 -80.80 7.59
CA ARG A 163 -66.92 -81.46 7.38
C ARG A 163 -67.99 -80.78 6.50
N GLY A 164 -68.38 -81.53 5.46
CA GLY A 164 -69.70 -81.58 4.80
C GLY A 164 -69.55 -82.45 3.55
N ARG A 165 -69.90 -83.74 3.52
CA ARG A 165 -71.24 -84.40 3.54
C ARG A 165 -72.17 -83.92 2.41
N ARG A 166 -72.05 -84.56 1.25
CA ARG A 166 -73.14 -85.22 0.52
C ARG A 166 -72.54 -86.36 -0.29
#